data_AF-A0A645D7L8-F1
#
_entry.id   AF-A0A645D7L8-F1
#
_cell.length_a   1.000
_cell.length_b   1.000
_cell.length_c   1.000
_cell.angle_alpha   90.00
_cell.angle_beta   90.00
_cell.angle_gamma   90.00
#
_symmetry.space_group_name_H-M   'P 1'
#
loop_
_entity.id
_entity.type
_entity.pdbx_description
1 polymer ?
#
loop_
_entity_poly.entity_id
_entity_poly.type
_entity_poly.pdbx_seq_one_letter_code
_entity_poly.pdbx_strand_id
1 'polypeptide(L)'
;MGLPVSRFIAANNKNDIFYQYLQTGKYNPRPSVATIANAMDVGDPSNFARVLDLYKESHEAICRDISGTTYTDEQIRETVKTTYQQTGYLLDPHGACGFRALKEGLKEGEVGVFLETAHPAKFLETVEDIIVDKVTIPAKLQEFMKGEKQSLPLSKEFADFKAYLLKL
;
A
#
# COMPACT_ATOMS: atom_id res chain seq x y z
N MET A 1 -5.73 24.12 -6.96
CA MET A 1 -6.87 23.23 -7.29
C MET A 1 -7.90 23.35 -6.18
N GLY A 2 -9.19 23.07 -6.43
CA GLY A 2 -10.32 23.40 -5.52
C GLY A 2 -11.30 22.25 -5.22
N LEU A 3 -10.86 20.99 -5.37
CA LEU A 3 -11.67 19.85 -4.95
C LEU A 3 -11.84 19.90 -3.41
N PRO A 4 -13.07 19.96 -2.88
CA PRO A 4 -13.28 20.07 -1.43
C PRO A 4 -13.05 18.73 -0.75
N VAL A 5 -11.81 18.48 -0.30
CA VAL A 5 -11.45 17.32 0.52
C VAL A 5 -11.24 17.77 1.96
N SER A 6 -11.99 17.17 2.90
CA SER A 6 -11.94 17.57 4.31
C SER A 6 -10.62 17.21 5.01
N ARG A 7 -10.07 16.02 4.71
CA ARG A 7 -8.77 15.54 5.21
C ARG A 7 -8.31 14.30 4.43
N PHE A 8 -7.03 13.95 4.58
CA PHE A 8 -6.44 12.72 4.07
C PHE A 8 -5.99 11.80 5.21
N ILE A 9 -5.99 10.50 4.97
CA ILE A 9 -5.43 9.50 5.89
C ILE A 9 -4.38 8.69 5.13
N ALA A 10 -3.13 8.70 5.61
CA ALA A 10 -2.06 7.88 5.10
C ALA A 10 -2.02 6.54 5.83
N ALA A 11 -2.56 5.49 5.21
CA ALA A 11 -2.50 4.13 5.73
C ALA A 11 -1.17 3.47 5.35
N ASN A 12 -0.41 3.01 6.34
CA ASN A 12 0.88 2.35 6.15
C ASN A 12 0.79 0.88 6.60
N ASN A 13 1.63 0.02 6.04
CA ASN A 13 1.92 -1.27 6.66
C ASN A 13 3.03 -1.07 7.71
N LYS A 14 3.78 -2.13 8.06
CA LYS A 14 4.94 -2.06 8.98
C LYS A 14 6.04 -1.07 8.55
N ASN A 15 6.07 -0.67 7.28
CA ASN A 15 6.94 0.37 6.74
C ASN A 15 6.29 1.75 7.00
N ASP A 16 6.38 2.19 8.25
CA ASP A 16 5.61 3.32 8.79
C ASP A 16 6.36 4.67 8.76
N ILE A 17 7.30 4.87 7.84
CA ILE A 17 8.22 6.03 7.86
C ILE A 17 7.43 7.35 7.82
N PHE A 18 6.42 7.44 6.96
CA PHE A 18 5.60 8.64 6.88
C PHE A 18 4.69 8.81 8.12
N TYR A 19 4.17 7.71 8.67
CA TYR A 19 3.45 7.75 9.96
C TYR A 19 4.33 8.29 11.09
N GLN A 20 5.58 7.81 11.22
CA GLN A 20 6.54 8.31 12.22
C GLN A 20 6.88 9.79 12.02
N TYR A 21 7.00 10.24 10.77
CA TYR A 21 7.15 11.66 10.46
C TYR A 21 5.94 12.47 10.95
N LEU A 22 4.72 12.01 10.69
CA LEU A 22 3.50 12.69 11.16
C LEU A 22 3.48 12.81 12.70
N GLN A 23 3.93 11.78 13.42
CA GLN A 23 3.99 11.80 14.89
C GLN A 23 5.09 12.70 15.47
N THR A 24 6.25 12.80 14.79
CA THR A 24 7.48 13.33 15.41
C THR A 24 8.10 14.53 14.71
N GLY A 25 7.68 14.84 13.48
CA GLY A 25 8.34 15.80 12.60
C GLY A 25 9.70 15.34 12.05
N LYS A 26 10.14 14.12 12.36
CA LYS A 26 11.46 13.60 11.95
C LYS A 26 11.32 12.56 10.84
N TYR A 27 11.99 12.80 9.72
CA TYR A 27 12.06 11.85 8.62
C TYR A 27 13.27 10.93 8.78
N ASN A 28 13.02 9.65 9.03
CA ASN A 28 14.06 8.63 9.27
C ASN A 28 13.85 7.44 8.31
N PRO A 29 14.36 7.52 7.07
CA PRO A 29 14.27 6.40 6.12
C PRO A 29 15.09 5.21 6.64
N ARG A 30 14.65 4.00 6.30
CA ARG A 30 15.26 2.75 6.77
C ARG A 30 15.02 1.61 5.77
N PRO A 31 15.73 0.47 5.85
CA PRO A 31 15.44 -0.67 4.98
C PRO A 31 13.99 -1.14 5.10
N SER A 32 13.39 -1.50 3.96
CA SER A 32 12.03 -2.03 3.92
C SER A 32 11.92 -3.37 4.65
N VAL A 33 10.78 -3.58 5.31
CA VAL A 33 10.38 -4.86 5.91
C VAL A 33 9.34 -5.50 5.00
N ALA A 34 9.51 -6.77 4.66
CA ALA A 34 8.56 -7.50 3.85
C ALA A 34 7.21 -7.67 4.57
N THR A 35 6.11 -7.44 3.86
CA THR A 35 4.73 -7.60 4.36
C THR A 35 3.83 -8.24 3.30
N ILE A 36 2.61 -8.59 3.68
CA ILE A 36 1.60 -9.06 2.71
C ILE A 36 1.07 -7.94 1.80
N ALA A 37 1.23 -6.68 2.20
CA ALA A 37 0.96 -5.50 1.39
C ALA A 37 2.24 -5.03 0.69
N ASN A 38 2.90 -5.94 -0.04
CA ASN A 38 4.28 -5.81 -0.53
C ASN A 38 4.58 -4.55 -1.38
N ALA A 39 3.62 -4.06 -2.17
CA ALA A 39 3.78 -2.82 -2.94
C ALA A 39 3.95 -1.56 -2.06
N MET A 40 3.58 -1.64 -0.78
CA MET A 40 3.77 -0.59 0.21
C MET A 40 5.05 -0.79 1.06
N ASP A 41 5.88 -1.79 0.76
CA ASP A 41 7.15 -2.05 1.46
C ASP A 41 8.22 -1.03 1.07
N VAL A 42 7.99 0.22 1.46
CA VAL A 42 8.78 1.38 1.08
C VAL A 42 9.37 2.03 2.32
N GLY A 43 10.66 1.78 2.53
CA GLY A 43 11.44 2.35 3.61
C GLY A 43 11.98 3.77 3.38
N ASP A 44 11.92 4.26 2.14
CA ASP A 44 12.35 5.61 1.73
C ASP A 44 11.39 6.16 0.66
N PRO A 45 10.23 6.73 1.05
CA PRO A 45 9.20 7.18 0.11
C PRO A 45 9.68 8.38 -0.73
N SER A 46 10.08 8.12 -1.97
CA SER A 46 10.66 9.11 -2.90
C SER A 46 9.79 10.35 -3.17
N ASN A 47 8.46 10.23 -3.09
CA ASN A 47 7.55 11.38 -3.27
C ASN A 47 7.39 12.25 -2.01
N PHE A 48 7.95 11.86 -0.87
CA PHE A 48 7.84 12.64 0.37
C PHE A 48 8.46 14.04 0.23
N ALA A 49 9.53 14.18 -0.56
CA ALA A 49 10.11 15.49 -0.90
C ALA A 49 9.10 16.45 -1.56
N ARG A 50 8.16 15.92 -2.36
CA ARG A 50 7.10 16.73 -2.99
C ARG A 50 6.03 17.15 -2.00
N VAL A 51 5.76 16.31 -0.98
CA VAL A 51 4.85 16.68 0.12
C VAL A 51 5.47 17.81 0.93
N LEU A 52 6.75 17.71 1.29
CA LEU A 52 7.46 18.78 1.99
C LEU A 52 7.41 20.10 1.21
N ASP A 53 7.74 20.07 -0.08
CA ASP A 53 7.69 21.26 -0.95
C ASP A 53 6.29 21.87 -1.02
N LEU A 54 5.26 21.04 -1.24
CA LEU A 54 3.86 21.48 -1.32
C LEU A 54 3.40 22.22 -0.05
N TYR A 55 3.86 21.79 1.12
CA TYR A 55 3.51 22.37 2.41
C TYR A 55 4.59 23.35 2.94
N LYS A 56 5.56 23.75 2.12
CA LYS A 56 6.65 24.66 2.48
C LYS A 56 7.41 24.20 3.74
N GLU A 57 7.66 22.90 3.82
CA GLU A 57 8.34 22.23 4.93
C GLU A 57 7.64 22.36 6.30
N SER A 58 6.38 22.81 6.33
CA SER A 58 5.61 22.95 7.57
C SER A 58 5.01 21.62 8.01
N HIS A 59 5.63 20.99 9.01
CA HIS A 59 5.10 19.79 9.67
C HIS A 59 3.69 20.01 10.22
N GLU A 60 3.44 21.17 10.85
CA GLU A 60 2.12 21.55 11.36
C GLU A 60 1.07 21.59 10.25
N ALA A 61 1.38 22.21 9.11
CA ALA A 61 0.45 22.27 7.98
C ALA A 61 0.16 20.89 7.38
N ILE A 62 1.17 20.02 7.30
CA ILE A 62 0.99 18.63 6.85
C ILE A 62 0.06 17.89 7.81
N CYS A 63 0.31 17.97 9.12
CA CYS A 63 -0.48 17.26 10.13
C CYS A 63 -1.90 17.78 10.29
N ARG A 64 -2.18 19.03 9.89
CA ARG A 64 -3.54 19.57 9.84
C ARG A 64 -4.38 18.86 8.78
N ASP A 65 -3.79 18.55 7.63
CA ASP A 65 -4.53 18.06 6.46
C ASP A 65 -4.40 16.52 6.29
N ILE A 66 -3.35 15.91 6.87
CA ILE A 66 -3.01 14.50 6.74
C ILE A 66 -2.81 13.85 8.12
N SER A 67 -3.62 12.84 8.43
CA SER A 67 -3.34 11.91 9.54
C SER A 67 -2.71 10.62 9.02
N GLY A 68 -2.19 9.78 9.90
CA GLY A 68 -1.58 8.51 9.51
C GLY A 68 -1.94 7.36 10.44
N THR A 69 -1.94 6.16 9.89
CA THR A 69 -2.08 4.88 10.61
C THR A 69 -1.04 3.88 10.14
N THR A 70 -0.80 2.83 10.92
CA THR A 70 0.05 1.70 10.56
C THR A 70 -0.62 0.39 10.98
N TYR A 71 -0.50 -0.65 10.16
CA TYR A 71 -1.09 -1.96 10.43
C TYR A 71 -0.08 -3.09 10.27
N THR A 72 -0.21 -4.09 11.14
CA THR A 72 0.51 -5.37 11.01
C THR A 72 -0.13 -6.28 9.98
N ASP A 73 0.60 -7.31 9.53
CA ASP A 73 0.06 -8.32 8.62
C ASP A 73 -1.17 -9.01 9.23
N GLU A 74 -1.18 -9.26 10.54
CA GLU A 74 -2.33 -9.86 11.23
C GLU A 74 -3.57 -8.96 11.15
N GLN A 75 -3.39 -7.65 11.35
CA GLN A 75 -4.46 -6.65 11.24
C GLN A 75 -4.99 -6.52 9.80
N ILE A 76 -4.10 -6.64 8.81
CA ILE A 76 -4.47 -6.64 7.40
C ILE A 76 -5.29 -7.90 7.07
N ARG A 77 -4.81 -9.09 7.49
CA ARG A 77 -5.53 -10.36 7.32
C ARG A 77 -6.91 -10.35 7.96
N GLU A 78 -6.99 -9.85 9.19
CA GLU A 78 -8.25 -9.67 9.91
C GLU A 78 -9.23 -8.80 9.11
N THR A 79 -8.74 -7.70 8.53
CA THR A 79 -9.57 -6.76 7.75
C THR A 79 -10.11 -7.41 6.48
N VAL A 80 -9.25 -8.09 5.71
CA VAL A 80 -9.66 -8.83 4.51
C VAL A 80 -10.73 -9.86 4.86
N LYS A 81 -10.47 -10.69 5.88
CA LYS A 81 -11.37 -11.76 6.31
C LYS A 81 -12.72 -11.24 6.76
N THR A 82 -12.72 -10.27 7.68
CA THR A 82 -13.96 -9.74 8.26
C THR A 82 -14.80 -8.98 7.23
N THR A 83 -14.16 -8.24 6.31
CA THR A 83 -14.87 -7.53 5.24
C THR A 83 -15.54 -8.53 4.29
N TYR A 84 -14.83 -9.56 3.87
CA TYR A 84 -15.39 -10.60 3.00
C TYR A 84 -16.57 -11.31 3.67
N GLN A 85 -16.41 -11.72 4.93
CA GLN A 85 -17.47 -12.40 5.69
C GLN A 85 -18.72 -11.54 5.91
N GLN A 86 -18.56 -10.22 6.12
CA GLN A 86 -19.66 -9.32 6.43
C GLN A 86 -20.38 -8.78 5.20
N THR A 87 -19.67 -8.62 4.09
CA THR A 87 -20.17 -7.87 2.91
C THR A 87 -20.12 -8.65 1.61
N GLY A 88 -19.35 -9.74 1.55
CA GLY A 88 -19.01 -10.42 0.30
C GLY A 88 -18.00 -9.67 -0.56
N TYR A 89 -17.55 -8.48 -0.17
CA TYR A 89 -16.53 -7.73 -0.89
C TYR A 89 -15.13 -8.19 -0.49
N LEU A 90 -14.33 -8.56 -1.48
CA LEU A 90 -12.98 -9.07 -1.29
C LEU A 90 -11.94 -7.97 -1.55
N LEU A 91 -11.24 -7.57 -0.49
CA LEU A 91 -10.15 -6.59 -0.54
C LEU A 91 -8.82 -7.27 -0.92
N ASP A 92 -7.98 -6.55 -1.64
CA ASP A 92 -6.55 -6.82 -1.70
C ASP A 92 -5.86 -6.37 -0.38
N PRO A 93 -4.65 -6.88 -0.05
CA PRO A 93 -3.96 -6.51 1.20
C PRO A 93 -3.66 -5.01 1.36
N HIS A 94 -3.40 -4.28 0.27
CA HIS A 94 -3.15 -2.84 0.24
C HIS A 94 -4.43 -2.04 0.46
N GLY A 95 -5.50 -2.42 -0.25
CA GLY A 95 -6.85 -1.88 -0.08
C GLY A 95 -7.38 -2.07 1.34
N ALA A 96 -7.06 -3.20 1.97
CA ALA A 96 -7.39 -3.47 3.37
C ALA A 96 -6.74 -2.48 4.35
N CYS A 97 -5.50 -2.04 4.12
CA CYS A 97 -4.90 -0.95 4.92
C CYS A 97 -5.74 0.33 4.80
N GLY A 98 -6.09 0.72 3.57
CA GLY A 98 -6.88 1.93 3.31
C GLY A 98 -8.29 1.85 3.88
N PHE A 99 -8.97 0.72 3.71
CA PHE A 99 -10.31 0.48 4.23
C PHE A 99 -10.34 0.51 5.76
N ARG A 100 -9.38 -0.15 6.43
CA ARG A 100 -9.28 -0.13 7.89
C ARG A 100 -9.04 1.29 8.41
N ALA A 101 -8.11 2.02 7.81
CA ALA A 101 -7.82 3.41 8.17
C ALA A 101 -9.04 4.32 8.01
N LEU A 102 -9.79 4.14 6.92
CA LEU A 102 -11.02 4.88 6.72
C LEU A 102 -12.06 4.52 7.78
N LYS A 103 -12.29 3.22 8.03
CA LYS A 103 -13.30 2.75 8.99
C LYS A 103 -13.00 3.22 10.43
N GLU A 104 -11.74 3.23 10.83
CA GLU A 104 -11.31 3.72 12.16
C GLU A 104 -11.37 5.26 12.27
N GLY A 105 -11.19 5.98 11.14
CA GLY A 105 -11.10 7.44 11.11
C GLY A 105 -12.36 8.18 10.67
N LEU A 106 -13.38 7.50 10.14
CA LEU A 106 -14.62 8.09 9.62
C LEU A 106 -15.53 8.53 10.76
N LYS A 107 -15.96 9.80 10.76
CA LYS A 107 -16.87 10.35 11.77
C LYS A 107 -18.32 10.28 11.29
N GLU A 108 -19.25 10.35 12.23
CA GLU A 108 -20.68 10.40 11.94
C GLU A 108 -21.00 11.59 11.01
N GLY A 109 -21.79 11.33 9.97
CA GLY A 109 -22.17 12.32 8.95
C GLY A 109 -21.13 12.56 7.85
N GLU A 110 -19.96 11.92 7.89
CA GLU A 110 -18.96 12.04 6.83
C GLU A 110 -19.10 10.97 5.74
N VAL A 111 -18.64 11.31 4.53
CA VAL A 111 -18.49 10.36 3.42
C VAL A 111 -17.02 10.00 3.28
N GLY A 112 -16.75 8.71 3.32
CA GLY A 112 -15.42 8.15 3.19
C GLY A 112 -15.16 7.55 1.82
N VAL A 113 -13.96 7.78 1.28
CA VAL A 113 -13.45 7.08 0.09
C VAL A 113 -12.09 6.49 0.43
N PHE A 114 -11.92 5.19 0.19
CA PHE A 114 -10.62 4.53 0.23
C PHE A 114 -10.24 4.10 -1.19
N LEU A 115 -8.94 3.93 -1.44
CA LEU A 115 -8.44 3.52 -2.75
C LEU A 115 -8.13 2.02 -2.70
N GLU A 116 -8.95 1.21 -3.39
CA GLU A 116 -8.63 -0.18 -3.69
C GLU A 116 -7.60 -0.23 -4.82
N THR A 117 -6.32 -0.37 -4.47
CA THR A 117 -5.23 -0.09 -5.41
C THR A 117 -4.91 -1.24 -6.37
N ALA A 118 -5.38 -2.45 -6.07
CA ALA A 118 -5.17 -3.63 -6.87
C ALA A 118 -6.42 -4.52 -6.93
N HIS A 119 -6.33 -5.57 -7.75
CA HIS A 119 -7.34 -6.63 -7.76
C HIS A 119 -6.82 -7.79 -6.89
N PRO A 120 -7.64 -8.42 -6.02
CA PRO A 120 -7.23 -9.54 -5.17
C PRO A 120 -6.49 -10.68 -5.88
N ALA A 121 -6.83 -10.98 -7.14
CA ALA A 121 -6.20 -12.02 -7.95
C ALA A 121 -4.70 -11.78 -8.24
N LYS A 122 -4.18 -10.57 -8.01
CA LYS A 122 -2.74 -10.29 -8.05
C LYS A 122 -1.99 -10.84 -6.83
N PHE A 123 -2.72 -11.21 -5.78
CA PHE A 123 -2.20 -11.71 -4.50
C PHE A 123 -2.92 -13.01 -4.11
N LEU A 124 -3.17 -13.87 -5.11
CA LEU A 124 -4.06 -15.03 -5.01
C LEU A 124 -3.77 -15.90 -3.78
N GLU A 125 -2.54 -16.40 -3.65
CA GLU A 125 -2.14 -17.28 -2.53
C GLU A 125 -2.42 -16.61 -1.18
N THR A 126 -2.02 -15.34 -1.03
CA THR A 126 -2.23 -14.58 0.21
C THR A 126 -3.71 -14.41 0.55
N VAL A 127 -4.54 -14.10 -0.45
CA VAL A 127 -5.96 -13.81 -0.23
C VAL A 127 -6.76 -15.10 0.00
N GLU A 128 -6.50 -16.15 -0.78
CA GLU A 128 -7.14 -17.47 -0.63
C GLU A 128 -6.82 -18.09 0.74
N ASP A 129 -5.58 -17.94 1.24
CA ASP A 129 -5.20 -18.37 2.59
C ASP A 129 -5.99 -17.66 3.70
N ILE A 130 -6.39 -16.39 3.47
CA ILE A 130 -7.13 -15.58 4.46
C ILE A 130 -8.61 -15.96 4.49
N ILE A 131 -9.24 -16.10 3.32
CA ILE A 131 -10.68 -16.34 3.20
C ILE A 131 -11.04 -17.82 3.21
N VAL A 132 -10.07 -18.72 2.98
CA VAL A 132 -10.26 -20.18 2.86
C VAL A 132 -11.32 -20.50 1.78
N ASP A 133 -11.24 -19.80 0.66
CA ASP A 133 -12.14 -19.88 -0.50
C ASP A 133 -11.35 -19.51 -1.76
N LYS A 134 -11.88 -19.83 -2.95
CA LYS A 134 -11.21 -19.55 -4.23
C LYS A 134 -11.57 -18.19 -4.78
N VAL A 135 -10.56 -17.45 -5.22
CA VAL A 135 -10.79 -16.17 -5.91
C VAL A 135 -11.02 -16.42 -7.38
N THR A 136 -12.11 -15.87 -7.93
CA THR A 136 -12.33 -15.91 -9.37
C THR A 136 -11.30 -15.04 -10.09
N ILE A 137 -10.43 -15.68 -10.86
CA ILE A 137 -9.41 -15.00 -11.66
C ILE A 137 -10.04 -14.49 -12.95
N PRO A 138 -9.94 -13.19 -13.29
CA PRO A 138 -10.44 -12.67 -14.56
C PRO A 138 -9.78 -13.36 -15.77
N ALA A 139 -10.55 -13.60 -16.84
CA ALA A 139 -10.10 -14.35 -18.01
C ALA A 139 -8.79 -13.80 -18.63
N LYS A 140 -8.62 -12.48 -18.65
CA LYS A 140 -7.38 -11.83 -19.14
C LYS A 140 -6.16 -12.19 -18.30
N LEU A 141 -6.32 -12.28 -16.98
CA LEU A 141 -5.24 -12.66 -16.07
C LEU A 141 -4.96 -14.16 -16.15
N GLN A 142 -5.99 -14.99 -16.28
CA GLN A 142 -5.82 -16.43 -16.53
C GLN A 142 -5.00 -16.70 -17.80
N GLU A 143 -5.28 -15.98 -18.89
CA GLU A 143 -4.51 -16.11 -20.13
C GLU A 143 -3.06 -15.67 -19.95
N PHE A 144 -2.84 -14.55 -19.25
CA PHE A 144 -1.50 -14.05 -18.96
C PHE A 144 -0.68 -15.04 -18.11
N MET A 145 -1.31 -15.70 -17.14
CA MET A 145 -0.65 -16.67 -16.25
C MET A 145 -0.16 -17.94 -16.96
N LYS A 146 -0.61 -18.21 -18.20
CA LYS A 146 -0.09 -19.32 -19.02
C LYS A 146 1.29 -19.02 -19.63
N GLY A 147 1.70 -17.75 -19.66
CA GLY A 147 2.98 -17.34 -20.22
C GLY A 147 4.16 -17.89 -19.43
N GLU A 148 5.25 -18.22 -20.13
CA GLU A 148 6.50 -18.60 -19.48
C GLU A 148 7.19 -17.37 -18.91
N LYS A 149 7.60 -17.44 -17.64
CA LYS A 149 8.30 -16.35 -16.97
C LYS A 149 9.71 -16.19 -17.55
N GLN A 150 9.91 -15.15 -18.34
CA GLN A 150 11.22 -14.75 -18.84
C GLN A 150 11.85 -13.74 -17.87
N SER A 151 12.65 -14.23 -16.94
CA SER A 151 13.38 -13.40 -15.98
C SER A 151 14.82 -13.89 -15.86
N LEU A 152 15.76 -12.95 -15.93
CA LEU A 152 17.19 -13.24 -15.77
C LEU A 152 17.65 -12.81 -14.38
N PRO A 153 18.23 -13.71 -13.57
CA PRO A 153 18.78 -13.33 -12.29
C PRO A 153 20.03 -12.45 -12.48
N LEU A 154 20.10 -11.36 -11.73
CA LEU A 154 21.25 -10.45 -11.68
C LEU A 154 21.58 -10.12 -10.23
N SER A 155 22.83 -9.74 -9.97
CA SER A 155 23.20 -9.22 -8.66
C SER A 155 22.58 -7.83 -8.44
N LYS A 156 22.68 -7.32 -7.22
CA LYS A 156 22.27 -5.95 -6.86
C LYS A 156 23.28 -4.87 -7.28
N GLU A 157 24.38 -5.25 -7.95
CA GLU A 157 25.46 -4.34 -8.31
C GLU A 157 25.16 -3.60 -9.62
N PHE A 158 25.33 -2.27 -9.60
CA PHE A 158 25.10 -1.43 -10.78
C PHE A 158 25.96 -1.84 -11.99
N ALA A 159 27.19 -2.31 -11.73
CA ALA A 159 28.11 -2.74 -12.78
C ALA A 159 27.56 -3.91 -13.59
N ASP A 160 26.94 -4.90 -12.93
CA ASP A 160 26.37 -6.08 -13.58
C ASP A 160 25.17 -5.71 -14.44
N PHE A 161 24.29 -4.83 -13.93
CA PHE A 161 23.13 -4.34 -14.69
C PHE A 161 23.56 -3.51 -15.91
N LYS A 162 24.55 -2.61 -15.75
CA LYS A 162 25.12 -1.83 -16.86
C LYS A 162 25.73 -2.73 -17.92
N ALA A 163 26.51 -3.75 -17.51
CA ALA A 163 27.15 -4.68 -18.43
C ALA A 163 26.12 -5.52 -19.20
N TYR A 164 25.01 -5.91 -18.56
CA TYR A 164 23.91 -6.60 -19.22
C TYR A 164 23.27 -5.72 -20.31
N LEU A 165 22.92 -4.46 -19.99
CA LEU A 165 22.26 -3.56 -20.95
C LEU A 165 23.15 -3.21 -22.16
N LEU A 166 24.46 -3.11 -21.98
CA LEU A 166 25.40 -2.81 -23.07
C LEU A 166 25.71 -4.00 -23.98
N LYS A 167 25.26 -5.22 -23.61
CA LYS A 167 25.40 -6.44 -24.41
C LYS A 167 24.16 -6.78 -25.23
N LEU A 168 23.03 -6.10 -24.97
CA LEU A 168 21.83 -6.16 -25.81
C LEU A 168 22.07 -5.42 -27.14
#